data_AF-A0A7S2YTV4-F1
#
_entry.id   AF-A0A7S2YTV4-F1
#
_cell.length_a   1.000
_cell.length_b   1.000
_cell.length_c   1.000
_cell.angle_alpha   90.00
_cell.angle_beta   90.00
_cell.angle_gamma   90.00
#
_symmetry.space_group_name_H-M   'P 1'
#
loop_
_entity.id
_entity.type
_entity.pdbx_description
1 polymer ?
#
loop_
_entity_poly.entity_id
_entity_poly.type
_entity_poly.pdbx_seq_one_letter_code
_entity_poly.pdbx_strand_id
1 'polypeptide(L)'
;MDVRDSIFQLDPFGPGSPPIKGLQVFQEHPNQTTKHWITNGPLSNCKGRETKPLWFNMPMLCSGTTIGTRAAMLKYLEAMYGEMKDWAAQTKCHFSLNGDDQSIHNYLFYTGQLPFANSIPNRVGIVNTAGVEGSVVFKAWRQQGMDEEGLEQGISANRPFPGATDKTWMGPKEYNLTDEFGFFTQADGTRSRVVHQADRFGMYYWHRWLPKQSFVQDPMARAARK
;
A
#
# COMPACT_ATOMS: atom_id res chain seq x y z
N MET A 1 -10.12 2.24 -0.19
CA MET A 1 -9.20 1.18 -0.61
C MET A 1 -9.09 1.26 -2.10
N ASP A 2 -7.88 1.38 -2.63
CA ASP A 2 -7.66 1.30 -4.06
C ASP A 2 -8.02 -0.09 -4.58
N VAL A 3 -8.65 -0.13 -5.74
CA VAL A 3 -9.23 -1.37 -6.29
C VAL A 3 -8.29 -2.08 -7.27
N ARG A 4 -7.23 -1.40 -7.72
CA ARG A 4 -6.36 -1.91 -8.81
C ARG A 4 -5.14 -2.66 -8.32
N ASP A 5 -4.71 -2.44 -7.10
CA ASP A 5 -3.44 -2.90 -6.54
C ASP A 5 -3.58 -3.39 -5.09
N SER A 6 -4.81 -3.57 -4.61
CA SER A 6 -5.10 -4.17 -3.31
C SER A 6 -5.70 -5.56 -3.46
N ILE A 7 -5.34 -6.46 -2.55
CA ILE A 7 -5.87 -7.82 -2.50
C ILE A 7 -6.36 -8.18 -1.09
N PHE A 8 -7.37 -9.04 -1.03
CA PHE A 8 -7.81 -9.70 0.19
C PHE A 8 -7.25 -11.12 0.21
N GLN A 9 -6.39 -11.42 1.18
CA GLN A 9 -5.93 -12.79 1.45
C GLN A 9 -6.83 -13.51 2.45
N LEU A 10 -7.47 -12.75 3.33
CA LEU A 10 -8.39 -13.20 4.36
C LEU A 10 -9.53 -12.18 4.50
N ASP A 11 -10.64 -12.57 5.11
CA ASP A 11 -11.73 -11.66 5.45
C ASP A 11 -11.22 -10.57 6.43
N PRO A 12 -11.21 -9.29 6.05
CA PRO A 12 -10.74 -8.20 6.92
C PRO A 12 -11.66 -7.94 8.11
N PHE A 13 -12.89 -8.44 8.09
CA PHE A 13 -13.89 -8.30 9.16
C PHE A 13 -14.28 -9.62 9.82
N GLY A 14 -13.63 -10.72 9.40
CA GLY A 14 -13.94 -12.06 9.85
C GLY A 14 -13.31 -12.43 11.20
N PRO A 15 -13.46 -13.70 11.62
CA PRO A 15 -12.87 -14.21 12.86
C PRO A 15 -11.37 -13.92 12.97
N GLY A 16 -10.95 -13.46 14.15
CA GLY A 16 -9.57 -13.09 14.45
C GLY A 16 -9.10 -11.76 13.88
N SER A 17 -9.98 -10.96 13.27
CA SER A 17 -9.61 -9.60 12.84
C SER A 17 -9.39 -8.70 14.06
N PRO A 18 -8.31 -7.89 14.07
CA PRO A 18 -8.12 -6.87 15.10
C PRO A 18 -9.34 -5.93 15.20
N PRO A 19 -9.71 -5.48 16.41
CA PRO A 19 -10.82 -4.56 16.56
C PRO A 19 -10.53 -3.22 15.88
N ILE A 20 -11.54 -2.69 15.18
CA ILE A 20 -11.47 -1.38 14.53
C ILE A 20 -12.04 -0.35 15.51
N LYS A 21 -11.20 0.60 15.94
CA LYS A 21 -11.59 1.72 16.81
C LYS A 21 -11.32 3.03 16.09
N GLY A 22 -12.29 3.94 16.08
CA GLY A 22 -12.16 5.23 15.41
C GLY A 22 -11.88 5.06 13.91
N LEU A 23 -10.89 5.82 13.41
CA LEU A 23 -10.26 5.63 12.11
C LEU A 23 -8.88 4.99 12.32
N GLN A 24 -8.48 4.09 11.43
CA GLN A 24 -7.15 3.54 11.34
C GLN A 24 -6.55 3.92 9.99
N VAL A 25 -5.35 4.49 10.04
CA VAL A 25 -4.54 4.90 8.90
C VAL A 25 -3.23 4.13 8.95
N PHE A 26 -2.72 3.68 7.81
CA PHE A 26 -1.64 2.68 7.79
C PHE A 26 -0.34 3.33 7.35
N GLN A 27 0.74 3.10 8.09
CA GLN A 27 2.05 3.58 7.68
C GLN A 27 2.52 2.81 6.45
N GLU A 28 3.21 3.50 5.56
CA GLU A 28 4.11 2.92 4.56
C GLU A 28 5.32 2.27 5.26
N HIS A 29 6.20 1.64 4.49
CA HIS A 29 7.44 1.03 5.01
C HIS A 29 8.23 1.97 5.95
N PRO A 30 8.87 1.49 7.03
CA PRO A 30 9.51 2.35 8.04
C PRO A 30 10.55 3.35 7.52
N ASN A 31 11.22 3.04 6.40
CA ASN A 31 12.18 3.94 5.77
C ASN A 31 11.53 5.04 4.91
N GLN A 32 10.20 5.04 4.82
CA GLN A 32 9.41 5.91 3.98
C GLN A 32 8.71 6.97 4.85
N THR A 33 9.19 8.21 4.76
CA THR A 33 8.70 9.33 5.59
C THR A 33 7.99 10.40 4.75
N THR A 34 7.35 11.36 5.41
CA THR A 34 6.73 12.56 4.79
C THR A 34 7.73 13.45 4.06
N LYS A 35 9.05 13.15 4.10
CA LYS A 35 10.07 13.75 3.23
C LYS A 35 9.94 13.31 1.77
N HIS A 36 9.22 12.22 1.51
CA HIS A 36 9.02 11.71 0.15
C HIS A 36 8.43 12.78 -0.75
N TRP A 37 8.86 12.82 -2.01
CA TRP A 37 8.47 13.86 -2.97
C TRP A 37 6.95 13.92 -3.17
N ILE A 38 6.26 12.78 -3.09
CA ILE A 38 4.80 12.69 -3.26
C ILE A 38 4.02 13.41 -2.16
N THR A 39 4.65 13.64 -0.99
CA THR A 39 4.04 14.31 0.17
C THR A 39 4.67 15.69 0.36
N ASN A 40 5.99 15.76 0.50
CA ASN A 40 6.71 17.01 0.76
C ASN A 40 6.57 18.02 -0.37
N GLY A 41 6.53 17.58 -1.64
CA GLY A 41 6.41 18.47 -2.81
C GLY A 41 5.07 19.21 -2.80
N PRO A 42 3.94 18.50 -2.92
CA PRO A 42 2.61 19.13 -2.91
C PRO A 42 2.36 19.97 -1.66
N LEU A 43 2.70 19.46 -0.47
CA LEU A 43 2.50 20.19 0.79
C LEU A 43 3.33 21.47 0.87
N SER A 44 4.60 21.43 0.45
CA SER A 44 5.44 22.64 0.46
C SER A 44 4.88 23.73 -0.47
N ASN A 45 4.26 23.34 -1.59
CA ASN A 45 3.67 24.27 -2.55
C ASN A 45 2.32 24.82 -2.05
N CYS A 46 1.48 23.95 -1.49
CA CYS A 46 0.13 24.32 -1.03
C CYS A 46 0.11 25.05 0.30
N LYS A 47 0.74 24.46 1.32
CA LYS A 47 0.66 24.88 2.71
C LYS A 47 1.84 25.72 3.17
N GLY A 48 2.77 26.02 2.27
CA GLY A 48 3.96 26.81 2.56
C GLY A 48 5.01 26.01 3.35
N ARG A 49 6.24 26.52 3.36
CA ARG A 49 7.38 25.88 4.05
C ARG A 49 7.34 26.09 5.57
N GLU A 50 6.59 27.08 6.03
CA GLU A 50 6.41 27.45 7.43
C GLU A 50 5.56 26.45 8.21
N THR A 51 4.64 25.73 7.55
CA THR A 51 3.84 24.67 8.20
C THR A 51 4.58 23.34 8.28
N LYS A 52 5.69 23.20 7.54
CA LYS A 52 6.51 21.99 7.45
C LYS A 52 6.95 21.42 8.80
N PRO A 53 7.40 22.22 9.79
CA PRO A 53 7.81 21.68 11.09
C PRO A 53 6.72 20.86 11.81
N LEU A 54 5.44 21.03 11.47
CA LEU A 54 4.33 20.32 12.10
C LEU A 54 4.20 18.86 11.63
N TRP A 55 4.73 18.51 10.46
CA TRP A 55 4.50 17.21 9.81
C TRP A 55 5.73 16.62 9.11
N PHE A 56 6.87 17.30 9.16
CA PHE A 56 8.07 16.91 8.43
C PHE A 56 8.84 15.77 9.11
N ASN A 57 9.30 14.80 8.29
CA ASN A 57 10.02 13.61 8.73
C ASN A 57 9.22 12.63 9.61
N MET A 58 7.89 12.68 9.51
CA MET A 58 7.02 11.69 10.14
C MET A 58 6.95 10.43 9.27
N PRO A 59 6.58 9.26 9.82
CA PRO A 59 6.23 8.10 8.99
C PRO A 59 5.23 8.50 7.90
N MET A 60 5.38 8.03 6.67
CA MET A 60 4.38 8.32 5.65
C MET A 60 3.17 7.40 5.87
N LEU A 61 1.96 7.95 5.85
CA LEU A 61 0.70 7.19 5.94
C LEU A 61 0.13 6.95 4.55
N CYS A 62 -0.18 5.72 4.19
CA CYS A 62 -0.76 5.36 2.90
C CYS A 62 -2.23 5.80 2.81
N SER A 63 -2.56 6.69 1.86
CA SER A 63 -3.94 7.16 1.64
C SER A 63 -4.82 6.13 0.92
N GLY A 64 -4.20 5.23 0.15
CA GLY A 64 -4.89 4.27 -0.70
C GLY A 64 -5.78 3.30 0.08
N THR A 65 -5.51 3.06 1.37
CA THR A 65 -6.37 2.24 2.24
C THR A 65 -6.53 2.85 3.63
N THR A 66 -7.78 3.01 4.05
CA THR A 66 -8.15 3.38 5.42
C THR A 66 -9.31 2.52 5.87
N ILE A 67 -9.41 2.28 7.18
CA ILE A 67 -10.50 1.49 7.77
C ILE A 67 -10.98 2.17 9.05
N GLY A 68 -12.27 2.12 9.33
CA GLY A 68 -12.80 2.80 10.50
C GLY A 68 -14.23 2.42 10.79
N THR A 69 -14.70 2.85 11.96
CA THR A 69 -16.15 2.84 12.26
C THR A 69 -16.87 3.75 11.27
N ARG A 70 -18.16 3.49 11.00
CA ARG A 70 -18.96 4.34 10.10
C ARG A 70 -18.88 5.82 10.46
N ALA A 71 -19.00 6.15 11.75
CA ALA A 71 -18.94 7.53 12.23
C ALA A 71 -17.57 8.18 11.97
N ALA A 72 -16.47 7.46 12.17
CA ALA A 72 -15.13 7.96 11.92
C ALA A 72 -14.83 8.10 10.42
N MET A 73 -15.29 7.16 9.58
CA MET A 73 -15.15 7.23 8.13
C MET A 73 -15.88 8.43 7.54
N LEU A 74 -17.10 8.74 7.99
CA LEU A 74 -17.83 9.91 7.51
C LEU A 74 -17.09 11.22 7.83
N LYS A 75 -16.60 11.37 9.08
CA LYS A 75 -15.78 12.53 9.47
C LYS A 75 -14.47 12.63 8.69
N TYR A 76 -13.82 11.49 8.40
CA TYR A 76 -12.64 11.45 7.56
C TYR A 76 -12.93 11.94 6.13
N LEU A 77 -14.03 11.47 5.53
CA LEU A 77 -14.43 11.88 4.19
C LEU A 77 -14.79 13.38 4.14
N GLU A 78 -15.46 13.90 5.17
CA GLU A 78 -15.73 15.34 5.30
C GLU A 78 -14.43 16.16 5.35
N ALA A 79 -13.46 15.73 6.15
CA ALA A 79 -12.15 16.41 6.25
C ALA A 79 -11.36 16.34 4.95
N MET A 80 -11.26 15.16 4.32
CA MET A 80 -10.60 14.98 3.02
C MET A 80 -11.26 15.86 1.95
N TYR A 81 -12.59 15.87 1.88
CA TYR A 81 -13.34 16.67 0.90
C TYR A 81 -13.14 18.17 1.11
N GLY A 82 -13.19 18.66 2.36
CA GLY A 82 -12.92 20.05 2.67
C GLY A 82 -11.52 20.48 2.20
N GLU A 83 -10.51 19.68 2.54
CA GLU A 83 -9.13 19.95 2.18
C GLU A 83 -8.89 19.86 0.67
N MET A 84 -9.50 18.90 -0.02
CA MET A 84 -9.47 18.81 -1.49
C MET A 84 -10.10 20.04 -2.16
N LYS A 85 -11.21 20.57 -1.63
CA LYS A 85 -11.82 21.80 -2.14
C LYS A 85 -10.90 23.00 -1.98
N ASP A 86 -10.26 23.13 -0.82
CA ASP A 86 -9.34 24.23 -0.54
C ASP A 86 -8.12 24.19 -1.46
N TRP A 87 -7.64 22.99 -1.81
CA TRP A 87 -6.57 22.80 -2.80
C TRP A 87 -7.05 23.11 -4.21
N ALA A 88 -8.23 22.61 -4.59
CA ALA A 88 -8.81 22.86 -5.91
C ALA A 88 -9.08 24.36 -6.16
N ALA A 89 -9.33 25.15 -5.11
CA ALA A 89 -9.50 26.60 -5.22
C ALA A 89 -8.19 27.36 -5.48
N GLN A 90 -7.03 26.73 -5.28
CA GLN A 90 -5.72 27.37 -5.38
C GLN A 90 -4.94 26.83 -6.59
N THR A 91 -4.68 27.67 -7.60
CA THR A 91 -3.95 27.24 -8.81
C THR A 91 -2.57 26.65 -8.52
N LYS A 92 -1.88 27.13 -7.46
CA LYS A 92 -0.58 26.60 -7.02
C LYS A 92 -0.65 25.16 -6.46
N CYS A 93 -1.86 24.66 -6.21
CA CYS A 93 -2.17 23.34 -5.68
C CYS A 93 -2.69 22.37 -6.74
N HIS A 94 -2.70 22.77 -8.03
CA HIS A 94 -3.11 21.92 -9.13
C HIS A 94 -1.90 21.13 -9.61
N PHE A 95 -1.67 19.96 -9.00
CA PHE A 95 -0.55 19.12 -9.38
C PHE A 95 -0.94 18.22 -10.56
N SER A 96 -0.09 18.13 -11.58
CA SER A 96 -0.23 17.11 -12.65
C SER A 96 0.36 15.76 -12.21
N LEU A 97 0.26 15.44 -10.91
CA LEU A 97 0.82 14.26 -10.29
C LEU A 97 -0.32 13.33 -9.84
N ASN A 98 -0.09 12.03 -9.91
CA ASN A 98 -0.97 11.07 -9.24
C ASN A 98 -0.55 10.97 -7.78
N GLY A 99 -1.49 11.11 -6.84
CA GLY A 99 -1.24 10.94 -5.40
C GLY A 99 -1.43 12.21 -4.54
N ASP A 100 -2.22 13.19 -4.96
CA ASP A 100 -2.52 14.36 -4.12
C ASP A 100 -3.25 13.99 -2.82
N ASP A 101 -4.06 12.92 -2.87
CA ASP A 101 -4.71 12.32 -1.71
C ASP A 101 -3.68 11.83 -0.68
N GLN A 102 -2.53 11.30 -1.11
CA GLN A 102 -1.42 10.91 -0.25
C GLN A 102 -0.90 12.10 0.57
N SER A 103 -0.77 13.27 -0.06
CA SER A 103 -0.35 14.49 0.63
C SER A 103 -1.40 15.00 1.62
N ILE A 104 -2.64 15.14 1.16
CA ILE A 104 -3.78 15.62 1.94
C ILE A 104 -3.99 14.73 3.18
N HIS A 105 -3.98 13.42 2.98
CA HIS A 105 -4.15 12.41 4.03
C HIS A 105 -3.11 12.57 5.15
N ASN A 106 -1.83 12.69 4.79
CA ASN A 106 -0.74 12.88 5.76
C ASN A 106 -0.85 14.22 6.48
N TYR A 107 -1.17 15.30 5.75
CA TYR A 107 -1.35 16.63 6.35
C TYR A 107 -2.47 16.64 7.39
N LEU A 108 -3.64 16.11 7.07
CA LEU A 108 -4.78 16.08 7.97
C LEU A 108 -4.49 15.29 9.26
N PHE A 109 -3.79 14.16 9.14
CA PHE A 109 -3.38 13.38 10.32
C PHE A 109 -2.38 14.14 11.18
N TYR A 110 -1.25 14.58 10.60
CA TYR A 110 -0.14 15.16 11.37
C TYR A 110 -0.41 16.57 11.90
N THR A 111 -1.35 17.31 11.30
CA THR A 111 -1.81 18.58 11.85
C THR A 111 -2.93 18.44 12.89
N GLY A 112 -3.32 17.20 13.24
CA GLY A 112 -4.32 16.93 14.28
C GLY A 112 -5.77 17.15 13.84
N GLN A 113 -6.03 17.32 12.55
CA GLN A 113 -7.39 17.49 12.01
C GLN A 113 -8.18 16.16 11.99
N LEU A 114 -7.50 15.04 12.21
CA LEU A 114 -8.11 13.72 12.39
C LEU A 114 -7.87 13.20 13.83
N PRO A 115 -8.41 13.85 14.88
CA PRO A 115 -8.14 13.49 16.27
C PRO A 115 -8.70 12.12 16.69
N PHE A 116 -9.53 11.51 15.83
CA PHE A 116 -10.12 10.19 15.99
C PHE A 116 -9.38 9.09 15.20
N ALA A 117 -8.27 9.44 14.56
CA ALA A 117 -7.46 8.53 13.77
C ALA A 117 -6.27 7.97 14.56
N ASN A 118 -5.97 6.70 14.32
CA ASN A 118 -4.83 5.99 14.88
C ASN A 118 -3.92 5.53 13.73
N SER A 119 -2.63 5.88 13.83
CA SER A 119 -1.63 5.36 12.90
C SER A 119 -1.26 3.94 13.28
N ILE A 120 -1.41 3.02 12.34
CA ILE A 120 -1.03 1.61 12.47
C ILE A 120 0.31 1.42 11.75
N PRO A 121 1.35 0.91 12.43
CA PRO A 121 2.65 0.64 11.81
C PRO A 121 2.54 -0.32 10.62
N ASN A 122 3.47 -0.19 9.67
CA ASN A 122 3.59 -1.13 8.56
C ASN A 122 3.76 -2.57 9.08
N ARG A 123 3.15 -3.52 8.37
CA ARG A 123 3.07 -4.95 8.74
C ARG A 123 2.46 -5.21 10.13
N VAL A 124 1.54 -4.35 10.57
CA VAL A 124 0.74 -4.53 11.79
C VAL A 124 -0.74 -4.34 11.49
N GLY A 125 -1.60 -5.10 12.16
CA GLY A 125 -3.06 -4.93 12.07
C GLY A 125 -3.69 -5.57 10.82
N ILE A 126 -4.66 -4.88 10.22
CA ILE A 126 -5.50 -5.44 9.14
C ILE A 126 -4.85 -5.28 7.75
N VAL A 127 -4.17 -4.15 7.51
CA VAL A 127 -3.65 -3.79 6.20
C VAL A 127 -2.13 -3.77 6.22
N ASN A 128 -1.52 -4.45 5.25
CA ASN A 128 -0.09 -4.43 4.97
C ASN A 128 0.17 -3.58 3.70
N THR A 129 0.94 -2.51 3.84
CA THR A 129 1.36 -1.60 2.76
C THR A 129 2.68 -2.10 2.18
N ALA A 130 2.63 -2.86 1.08
CA ALA A 130 3.79 -3.61 0.59
C ALA A 130 4.54 -2.93 -0.57
N GLY A 131 4.21 -1.66 -0.88
CA GLY A 131 4.65 -1.02 -2.11
C GLY A 131 6.15 -0.74 -2.18
N VAL A 132 6.77 -0.32 -1.06
CA VAL A 132 8.22 -0.04 -1.02
C VAL A 132 9.00 -1.35 -1.12
N GLU A 133 8.67 -2.36 -0.32
CA GLU A 133 9.31 -3.67 -0.38
C GLU A 133 9.17 -4.28 -1.78
N GLY A 134 7.97 -4.25 -2.36
CA GLY A 134 7.72 -4.74 -3.71
C GLY A 134 8.58 -4.05 -4.76
N SER A 135 8.62 -2.72 -4.72
CA SER A 135 9.42 -1.94 -5.67
C SER A 135 10.92 -2.21 -5.55
N VAL A 136 11.44 -2.32 -4.32
CA VAL A 136 12.87 -2.61 -4.08
C VAL A 136 13.22 -4.02 -4.55
N VAL A 137 12.45 -5.02 -4.12
CA VAL A 137 12.70 -6.43 -4.46
C VAL A 137 12.57 -6.67 -5.96
N PHE A 138 11.53 -6.15 -6.60
CA PHE A 138 11.33 -6.31 -8.03
C PHE A 138 12.44 -5.64 -8.86
N LYS A 139 12.86 -4.42 -8.49
CA LYS A 139 13.95 -3.72 -9.19
C LYS A 139 15.26 -4.48 -9.07
N ALA A 140 15.61 -4.96 -7.87
CA ALA A 140 16.81 -5.74 -7.65
C ALA A 140 16.79 -7.05 -8.46
N TRP A 141 15.66 -7.77 -8.42
CA TRP A 141 15.50 -9.04 -9.16
C TRP A 141 15.60 -8.88 -10.67
N ARG A 142 14.97 -7.83 -11.21
CA ARG A 142 15.04 -7.49 -12.62
C ARG A 142 16.46 -7.07 -13.03
N GLN A 143 17.13 -6.27 -12.21
CA GLN A 143 18.49 -5.82 -12.50
C GLN A 143 19.47 -7.00 -12.51
N GLN A 144 19.36 -7.91 -11.54
CA GLN A 144 20.17 -9.12 -11.48
C GLN A 144 20.07 -9.96 -12.77
N GLY A 145 18.87 -10.17 -13.30
CA GLY A 145 18.70 -10.96 -14.53
C GLY A 145 19.28 -10.26 -15.77
N MET A 146 19.36 -8.93 -15.76
CA MET A 146 20.03 -8.18 -16.83
C MET A 146 21.56 -8.29 -16.71
N ASP A 147 22.09 -8.15 -15.50
CA ASP A 147 23.54 -8.08 -15.27
C ASP A 147 24.22 -9.45 -15.28
N GLU A 148 23.60 -10.46 -14.68
CA GLU A 148 24.20 -11.79 -14.47
C GLU A 148 23.84 -12.78 -15.59
N GLU A 149 22.64 -12.66 -16.17
CA GLU A 149 22.10 -13.60 -17.16
C GLU A 149 21.99 -12.99 -18.56
N GLY A 150 22.28 -11.69 -18.72
CA GLY A 150 22.20 -10.99 -20.01
C GLY A 150 20.78 -10.93 -20.59
N LEU A 151 19.75 -11.04 -19.75
CA LEU A 151 18.35 -11.03 -20.18
C LEU A 151 17.90 -9.63 -20.56
N GLU A 152 17.06 -9.52 -21.59
CA GLU A 152 16.34 -8.28 -21.87
C GLU A 152 15.45 -7.87 -20.69
N GLN A 153 15.26 -6.56 -20.50
CA GLN A 153 14.49 -6.02 -19.36
C GLN A 153 13.10 -6.64 -19.21
N GLY A 154 12.37 -6.85 -20.32
CA GLY A 154 11.03 -7.45 -20.30
C GLY A 154 11.03 -8.92 -19.89
N ILE A 155 12.04 -9.67 -20.34
CA ILE A 155 12.23 -11.08 -19.97
C ILE A 155 12.60 -11.17 -18.49
N SER A 156 13.57 -10.35 -18.06
CA SER A 156 14.01 -10.29 -16.66
C SER A 156 12.88 -9.89 -15.71
N ALA A 157 11.98 -8.99 -16.14
CA ALA A 157 10.84 -8.55 -15.36
C ALA A 157 9.72 -9.61 -15.18
N ASN A 158 9.69 -10.64 -16.02
CA ASN A 158 8.61 -11.63 -16.03
C ASN A 158 9.07 -13.04 -15.61
N ARG A 159 10.31 -13.17 -15.12
CA ARG A 159 10.83 -14.45 -14.62
C ARG A 159 10.42 -14.71 -13.16
N PRO A 160 10.27 -15.99 -12.75
CA PRO A 160 9.98 -16.34 -11.36
C PRO A 160 11.02 -15.80 -10.38
N PHE A 161 10.62 -15.39 -9.17
CA PHE A 161 11.59 -15.04 -8.13
C PHE A 161 12.34 -16.28 -7.60
N PRO A 162 13.51 -16.09 -6.96
CA PRO A 162 14.16 -17.16 -6.20
C PRO A 162 13.20 -17.83 -5.23
N GLY A 163 13.20 -19.18 -5.22
CA GLY A 163 12.33 -19.98 -4.38
C GLY A 163 10.87 -20.10 -4.87
N ALA A 164 10.51 -19.51 -6.01
CA ALA A 164 9.17 -19.64 -6.57
C ALA A 164 8.85 -21.09 -6.98
N THR A 165 7.63 -21.52 -6.70
CA THR A 165 7.03 -22.81 -7.08
C THR A 165 5.60 -22.57 -7.58
N ASP A 166 4.87 -23.64 -7.89
CA ASP A 166 3.43 -23.52 -8.18
C ASP A 166 2.61 -23.00 -6.99
N LYS A 167 3.14 -23.16 -5.77
CA LYS A 167 2.46 -22.76 -4.52
C LYS A 167 2.96 -21.45 -3.93
N THR A 168 4.19 -21.03 -4.23
CA THR A 168 4.75 -19.77 -3.72
C THR A 168 5.35 -18.94 -4.84
N TRP A 169 5.19 -17.62 -4.82
CA TRP A 169 5.74 -16.75 -5.86
C TRP A 169 7.12 -16.18 -5.51
N MET A 170 7.55 -16.29 -4.26
CA MET A 170 8.89 -15.96 -3.80
C MET A 170 9.26 -16.78 -2.56
N GLY A 171 10.54 -17.06 -2.40
CA GLY A 171 11.04 -17.83 -1.28
C GLY A 171 10.93 -17.06 0.06
N PRO A 172 10.35 -17.67 1.12
CA PRO A 172 10.15 -16.99 2.39
C PRO A 172 11.47 -16.70 3.12
N LYS A 173 12.52 -17.51 2.89
CA LYS A 173 13.83 -17.37 3.56
C LYS A 173 14.64 -16.21 2.99
N GLU A 174 14.42 -15.91 1.71
CA GLU A 174 15.15 -14.93 0.93
C GLU A 174 14.65 -13.52 1.21
N TYR A 175 13.34 -13.36 1.44
CA TYR A 175 12.71 -12.04 1.52
C TYR A 175 12.02 -11.74 2.85
N ASN A 176 11.60 -12.74 3.63
CA ASN A 176 10.85 -12.56 4.88
C ASN A 176 9.57 -11.69 4.71
N LEU A 177 8.91 -11.82 3.56
CA LEU A 177 7.67 -11.11 3.21
C LEU A 177 6.45 -12.03 3.11
N THR A 178 6.69 -13.33 2.91
CA THR A 178 5.66 -14.33 2.66
C THR A 178 5.85 -15.57 3.52
N ASP A 179 4.79 -16.37 3.64
CA ASP A 179 4.87 -17.75 4.16
C ASP A 179 5.24 -18.74 3.04
N GLU A 180 5.33 -20.03 3.38
CA GLU A 180 5.65 -21.12 2.46
C GLU A 180 4.60 -21.34 1.34
N PHE A 181 3.44 -20.68 1.43
CA PHE A 181 2.36 -20.71 0.45
C PHE A 181 2.23 -19.38 -0.31
N GLY A 182 3.19 -18.47 -0.17
CA GLY A 182 3.21 -17.19 -0.88
C GLY A 182 2.23 -16.14 -0.35
N PHE A 183 1.61 -16.35 0.83
CA PHE A 183 0.79 -15.31 1.45
C PHE A 183 1.69 -14.28 2.11
N PHE A 184 1.42 -12.99 1.89
CA PHE A 184 2.09 -11.92 2.61
C PHE A 184 1.89 -12.05 4.12
N THR A 185 2.94 -11.81 4.90
CA THR A 185 2.92 -11.92 6.36
C THR A 185 3.13 -10.58 7.07
N GLN A 186 2.52 -10.43 8.23
CA GLN A 186 2.76 -9.35 9.18
C GLN A 186 4.12 -9.53 9.87
N ALA A 187 4.52 -8.55 10.68
CA ALA A 187 5.80 -8.58 11.40
C ALA A 187 5.89 -9.73 12.42
N ASP A 188 4.76 -10.22 12.92
CA ASP A 188 4.66 -11.36 13.84
C ASP A 188 4.59 -12.73 13.13
N GLY A 189 4.70 -12.75 11.79
CA GLY A 189 4.62 -13.96 10.97
C GLY A 189 3.19 -14.41 10.64
N THR A 190 2.15 -13.79 11.18
CA THR A 190 0.76 -14.10 10.80
C THR A 190 0.47 -13.62 9.37
N ARG A 191 -0.52 -14.21 8.70
CA ARG A 191 -0.92 -13.76 7.36
C ARG A 191 -1.55 -12.38 7.41
N SER A 192 -1.11 -11.52 6.49
CA SER A 192 -1.76 -10.24 6.22
C SER A 192 -3.17 -10.49 5.72
N ARG A 193 -4.16 -9.75 6.21
CA ARG A 193 -5.55 -9.89 5.75
C ARG A 193 -5.77 -9.14 4.44
N VAL A 194 -5.34 -7.89 4.42
CA VAL A 194 -5.35 -7.01 3.24
C VAL A 194 -3.91 -6.65 2.90
N VAL A 195 -3.58 -6.68 1.61
CA VAL A 195 -2.30 -6.19 1.10
C VAL A 195 -2.57 -5.10 0.09
N HIS A 196 -1.98 -3.94 0.27
CA HIS A 196 -2.09 -2.77 -0.60
C HIS A 196 -0.78 -2.58 -1.38
N GLN A 197 -0.85 -2.06 -2.62
CA GLN A 197 0.27 -1.91 -3.55
C GLN A 197 0.99 -3.24 -3.86
N ALA A 198 0.24 -4.35 -3.95
CA ALA A 198 0.81 -5.65 -4.25
C ALA A 198 1.29 -5.76 -5.71
N ASP A 199 0.84 -4.87 -6.60
CA ASP A 199 1.30 -4.76 -7.99
C ASP A 199 2.79 -4.44 -8.12
N ARG A 200 3.41 -3.86 -7.06
CA ARG A 200 4.82 -3.46 -7.04
C ARG A 200 5.80 -4.62 -7.14
N PHE A 201 5.35 -5.85 -6.92
CA PHE A 201 6.14 -7.07 -7.14
C PHE A 201 6.24 -7.50 -8.61
N GLY A 202 5.63 -6.73 -9.52
CA GLY A 202 5.84 -6.86 -10.95
C GLY A 202 4.99 -7.94 -11.62
N MET A 203 5.25 -8.14 -12.92
CA MET A 203 4.37 -8.90 -13.81
C MET A 203 4.27 -10.38 -13.43
N TYR A 204 5.35 -10.99 -12.94
CA TYR A 204 5.33 -12.39 -12.56
C TYR A 204 4.32 -12.63 -11.43
N TYR A 205 4.42 -11.86 -10.34
CA TYR A 205 3.46 -11.93 -9.24
C TYR A 205 2.04 -11.61 -9.73
N TRP A 206 1.86 -10.44 -10.33
CA TRP A 206 0.54 -9.88 -10.61
C TRP A 206 -0.23 -10.61 -11.72
N HIS A 207 0.45 -11.07 -12.77
CA HIS A 207 -0.19 -11.67 -13.95
C HIS A 207 0.03 -13.19 -14.10
N ARG A 208 1.01 -13.79 -13.42
CA ARG A 208 1.31 -15.23 -13.56
C ARG A 208 0.91 -16.03 -12.34
N TRP A 209 1.31 -15.60 -11.15
CA TRP A 209 1.05 -16.37 -9.93
C TRP A 209 -0.29 -16.03 -9.30
N LEU A 210 -0.57 -14.74 -9.05
CA LEU A 210 -1.76 -14.30 -8.32
C LEU A 210 -3.08 -14.81 -8.95
N PRO A 211 -3.31 -14.73 -10.27
CA PRO A 211 -4.57 -15.19 -10.88
C PRO A 211 -4.85 -16.70 -10.71
N LYS A 212 -3.82 -17.50 -10.39
CA LYS A 212 -3.96 -18.95 -10.16
C LYS A 212 -4.42 -19.27 -8.74
N GLN A 213 -4.39 -18.30 -7.83
CA GLN A 213 -4.67 -18.54 -6.41
C GLN A 213 -6.17 -18.55 -6.13
N SER A 214 -6.62 -19.48 -5.29
CA SER A 214 -8.03 -19.62 -4.95
C SER A 214 -8.60 -18.40 -4.21
N PHE A 215 -7.78 -17.70 -3.41
CA PHE A 215 -8.23 -16.57 -2.59
C PHE A 215 -8.52 -15.30 -3.39
N VAL A 216 -8.13 -15.23 -4.67
CA VAL A 216 -8.51 -14.12 -5.58
C VAL A 216 -9.47 -14.55 -6.69
N GLN A 217 -9.87 -15.82 -6.71
CA GLN A 217 -10.85 -16.31 -7.68
C GLN A 217 -12.25 -16.11 -7.14
N ASP A 218 -13.09 -15.37 -7.87
CA ASP A 218 -14.52 -15.28 -7.56
C ASP A 218 -15.22 -16.59 -7.93
N PRO A 219 -15.72 -17.36 -6.94
CA PRO A 219 -16.43 -18.62 -7.22
C PRO A 219 -17.72 -18.39 -8.04
N MET A 220 -18.37 -17.24 -7.91
CA MET A 220 -19.59 -16.91 -8.66
C MET A 220 -19.29 -16.62 -10.14
N ALA A 221 -18.22 -15.87 -10.42
CA ALA A 221 -17.77 -15.64 -11.79
C ALA A 221 -17.38 -16.94 -12.52
N ARG A 222 -16.93 -17.95 -11.78
CA ARG A 222 -16.57 -19.28 -12.31
C ARG A 222 -17.79 -20.13 -12.64
N ALA A 223 -18.87 -20.01 -11.87
CA ALA A 223 -20.13 -20.71 -12.10
C ALA A 223 -20.88 -20.17 -13.34
N ALA A 224 -20.78 -18.86 -13.61
CA ALA A 224 -21.41 -18.22 -14.77
C ALA A 224 -20.72 -18.50 -16.12
N ARG A 225 -19.58 -19.20 -16.12
CA ARG A 225 -18.81 -19.58 -17.32
C ARG A 225 -18.93 -21.07 -17.66
N LYS A 226 -19.70 -21.83 -16.88
CA LYS A 226 -20.07 -23.21 -17.17
C LYS A 226 -21.49 -23.24 -17.72
#